data_AF-A0A6H9YT83-F1
#
_entry.id   AF-A0A6H9YT83-F1
#
_cell.length_a   1.000
_cell.length_b   1.000
_cell.length_c   1.000
_cell.angle_alpha   90.00
_cell.angle_beta   90.00
_cell.angle_gamma   90.00
#
_symmetry.space_group_name_H-M   'P 1'
#
loop_
_entity.id
_entity.type
_entity.pdbx_description
1 polymer ?
#
loop_
_entity_poly.entity_id
_entity_poly.type
_entity_poly.pdbx_seq_one_letter_code
_entity_poly.pdbx_strand_id
1 'polypeptide(L)'
;MTVAVILATGRIAGSHDPCPAAALPYAGGSGDAERLTLLARLRAQLATLNVPDQHIITRPELAPALREDGHDVIESKGTVSDLREIAELAARTEAPIVVLTGDLVTGEEPLARLLLDAKGPATALTGPPPDAATPVRAERRRIASAGSPYHRVTEPNAGFPGALRVAHSRAGALAEIAGNLASLLEDPDALERLSPEPEPGAAAPGRAPETIELLLVGLVRAGIPVAQCGDPQLVCLRADSAEAVDAARAAIDAVDEDKVRLAAAVKSNDGFFTTFAVSTYSRYIARWAALRGLTPNMVTSISMGIAVVAAVWFAAGTRTGMIVGGVLFYFSFVFDCVDGQLARYSRQFSTLGAWLDAVFDRAKEYVVFVGLAAGSTAAAAGSGVHGGDVWGLAVAALALQTVRHMIDFSYGASRRQHVSRPLPVLPLTSPDDGSSASGAAPIERPAAAQGAQPSGGLAVRLSRSTSQVRVLHWAKKIIVLPIGERFALIAITAALFNARVTFVALLVWGCVAAMYTLTGRVMRSIAR
;
A
#
# COMPACT_ATOMS: atom_id res chain seq x y z
N MET A 1 -11.90 -5.01 18.30
CA MET A 1 -10.70 -5.87 18.40
C MET A 1 -10.79 -6.90 17.29
N THR A 2 -9.74 -7.15 16.50
CA THR A 2 -9.81 -8.13 15.40
C THR A 2 -9.94 -9.55 15.94
N VAL A 3 -10.72 -10.40 15.26
CA VAL A 3 -10.82 -11.85 15.52
C VAL A 3 -9.86 -12.58 14.61
N ALA A 4 -9.00 -13.45 15.14
CA ALA A 4 -8.12 -14.31 14.38
C ALA A 4 -8.64 -15.75 14.34
N VAL A 5 -8.63 -16.35 13.14
CA VAL A 5 -8.85 -17.78 12.93
C VAL A 5 -7.56 -18.36 12.37
N ILE A 6 -6.94 -19.28 13.13
CA ILE A 6 -5.69 -19.93 12.76
C ILE A 6 -5.99 -21.38 12.37
N LEU A 7 -5.76 -21.71 11.10
CA LEU A 7 -5.94 -23.04 10.54
C LEU A 7 -4.67 -23.88 10.79
N ALA A 8 -4.63 -24.59 11.91
CA ALA A 8 -3.55 -25.50 12.30
C ALA A 8 -3.83 -26.93 11.79
N THR A 9 -4.14 -27.05 10.49
CA THR A 9 -4.56 -28.30 9.83
C THR A 9 -3.46 -28.94 8.98
N GLY A 10 -2.36 -28.20 8.72
CA GLY A 10 -1.18 -28.68 8.01
C GLY A 10 -0.41 -29.74 8.80
N ARG A 11 0.20 -30.69 8.10
CA ARG A 11 0.97 -31.81 8.66
C ARG A 11 2.44 -31.67 8.30
N ILE A 12 3.32 -32.24 9.13
CA ILE A 12 4.74 -32.32 8.81
C ILE A 12 4.95 -33.21 7.57
N ALA A 13 5.71 -32.72 6.59
CA ALA A 13 6.00 -33.47 5.38
C ALA A 13 6.74 -34.78 5.69
N GLY A 14 6.26 -35.90 5.13
CA GLY A 14 6.88 -37.21 5.27
C GLY A 14 6.71 -37.90 6.64
N SER A 15 5.95 -37.31 7.58
CA SER A 15 5.67 -37.93 8.88
C SER A 15 4.59 -39.01 8.76
N HIS A 16 4.85 -40.20 9.31
CA HIS A 16 3.84 -41.26 9.46
C HIS A 16 2.89 -41.00 10.63
N ASP A 17 3.36 -40.31 11.67
CA ASP A 17 2.54 -39.92 12.82
C ASP A 17 1.83 -38.58 12.56
N PRO A 18 0.59 -38.41 13.06
CA PRO A 18 -0.20 -37.20 12.89
C PRO A 18 0.37 -36.06 13.74
N CYS A 19 1.42 -35.39 13.24
CA CYS A 19 2.02 -34.24 13.88
C CYS A 19 1.68 -32.95 13.09
N PRO A 20 1.10 -31.92 13.73
CA PRO A 20 0.77 -30.68 13.06
C PRO A 20 2.04 -29.90 12.73
N ALA A 21 2.14 -29.37 11.51
CA ALA A 21 3.22 -28.46 11.12
C ALA A 21 3.28 -27.23 12.04
N ALA A 22 2.13 -26.79 12.57
CA ALA A 22 2.04 -25.69 13.51
C ALA A 22 2.77 -25.94 14.86
N ALA A 23 3.04 -27.20 15.22
CA ALA A 23 3.81 -27.57 16.40
C ALA A 23 5.33 -27.72 16.12
N LEU A 24 5.78 -27.45 14.88
CA LEU A 24 7.20 -27.46 14.57
C LEU A 24 7.96 -26.46 15.46
N PRO A 25 9.14 -26.84 15.98
CA PRO A 25 9.94 -25.95 16.81
C PRO A 25 10.48 -24.79 15.97
N TYR A 26 10.31 -23.57 16.48
CA TYR A 26 10.87 -22.37 15.86
C TYR A 26 12.28 -22.03 16.37
N ALA A 27 12.66 -22.47 17.58
CA ALA A 27 13.98 -22.23 18.16
C ALA A 27 14.76 -23.54 18.36
N GLY A 28 15.89 -23.70 17.68
CA GLY A 28 16.85 -24.77 17.92
C GLY A 28 17.89 -24.34 18.96
N GLY A 29 17.56 -24.45 20.25
CA GLY A 29 18.51 -24.22 21.34
C GLY A 29 18.49 -25.37 22.34
N SER A 30 19.65 -25.97 22.59
CA SER A 30 19.85 -27.04 23.57
C SER A 30 19.84 -26.50 25.00
N GLY A 31 18.65 -26.20 25.54
CA GLY A 31 18.46 -25.79 26.94
C GLY A 31 16.99 -25.57 27.26
N ASP A 32 16.63 -25.69 28.54
CA ASP A 32 15.28 -25.61 29.16
C ASP A 32 14.46 -24.31 28.89
N ALA A 33 14.80 -23.52 27.88
CA ALA A 33 13.91 -22.47 27.37
C ALA A 33 12.71 -23.14 26.69
N GLU A 34 11.49 -22.73 27.06
CA GLU A 34 10.22 -23.21 26.50
C GLU A 34 10.34 -23.49 24.99
N ARG A 35 9.95 -24.69 24.55
CA ARG A 35 9.84 -25.03 23.13
C ARG A 35 8.87 -24.06 22.46
N LEU A 36 9.39 -23.00 21.86
CA LEU A 36 8.59 -22.06 21.08
C LEU A 36 8.21 -22.72 19.76
N THR A 37 6.95 -23.10 19.60
CA THR A 37 6.41 -23.64 18.35
C THR A 37 6.06 -22.53 17.35
N LEU A 38 5.86 -22.87 16.07
CA LEU A 38 5.36 -21.93 15.05
C LEU A 38 4.05 -21.27 15.49
N LEU A 39 3.11 -22.07 16.01
CA LEU A 39 1.82 -21.57 16.48
C LEU A 39 1.98 -20.62 17.67
N ALA A 40 2.75 -21.00 18.69
CA ALA A 40 3.00 -20.15 19.85
C ALA A 40 3.61 -18.80 19.43
N ARG A 41 4.57 -18.82 18.50
CA ARG A 41 5.16 -17.59 17.93
C ARG A 41 4.12 -16.75 17.20
N LEU A 42 3.34 -17.33 16.29
CA LEU A 42 2.33 -16.59 15.52
C LEU A 42 1.29 -15.95 16.45
N ARG A 43 0.83 -16.68 17.46
CA ARG A 43 -0.10 -16.17 18.48
C ARG A 43 0.49 -15.01 19.27
N ALA A 44 1.76 -15.10 19.65
CA ALA A 44 2.45 -14.01 20.33
C ALA A 44 2.55 -12.76 19.44
N GLN A 45 2.89 -12.92 18.15
CA GLN A 45 2.91 -11.80 17.19
C GLN A 45 1.53 -11.17 16.99
N LEU A 46 0.46 -11.96 16.96
CA LEU A 46 -0.90 -11.45 16.88
C LEU A 46 -1.29 -10.68 18.15
N ALA A 47 -0.90 -11.18 19.32
CA ALA A 47 -1.14 -10.51 20.59
C ALA A 47 -0.42 -9.15 20.69
N THR A 48 0.84 -9.05 20.24
CA THR A 48 1.56 -7.75 20.19
C THR A 48 0.92 -6.75 19.23
N LEU A 49 0.18 -7.23 18.22
CA LEU A 49 -0.59 -6.44 17.28
C LEU A 49 -2.05 -6.21 17.72
N ASN A 50 -2.36 -6.42 19.01
CA ASN A 50 -3.68 -6.21 19.61
C ASN A 50 -4.80 -7.07 18.98
N VAL A 51 -4.47 -8.33 18.69
CA VAL A 51 -5.39 -9.38 18.25
C VAL A 51 -5.42 -10.50 19.30
N PRO A 52 -6.05 -10.25 20.48
CA PRO A 52 -6.10 -11.22 21.58
C PRO A 52 -7.12 -12.33 21.36
N ASP A 53 -8.15 -12.08 20.53
CA ASP A 53 -9.21 -13.04 20.23
C ASP A 53 -8.76 -13.98 19.11
N GLN A 54 -8.37 -15.20 19.47
CA GLN A 54 -7.70 -16.16 18.60
C GLN A 54 -8.37 -17.53 18.69
N HIS A 55 -8.96 -17.98 17.60
CA HIS A 55 -9.57 -19.29 17.45
C HIS A 55 -8.67 -20.20 16.63
N ILE A 56 -8.32 -21.37 17.17
CA ILE A 56 -7.42 -22.32 16.50
C ILE A 56 -8.27 -23.48 16.01
N ILE A 57 -8.35 -23.67 14.70
CA ILE A 57 -9.05 -24.80 14.08
C ILE A 57 -8.01 -25.84 13.70
N THR A 58 -8.22 -27.08 14.12
CA THR A 58 -7.32 -28.20 13.81
C THR A 58 -8.10 -29.48 13.53
N ARG A 59 -7.41 -30.52 13.07
CA ARG A 59 -8.01 -31.85 12.86
C ARG A 59 -8.00 -32.63 14.18
N PRO A 60 -9.01 -33.49 14.47
CA PRO A 60 -9.07 -34.27 15.70
C PRO A 60 -7.79 -35.05 16.02
N GLU A 61 -7.14 -35.61 15.00
CA GLU A 61 -5.90 -36.36 15.14
C GLU A 61 -4.67 -35.49 15.45
N LEU A 62 -4.72 -34.18 15.18
CA LEU A 62 -3.64 -33.22 15.45
C LEU A 62 -3.85 -32.46 16.76
N ALA A 63 -5.09 -32.42 17.26
CA ALA A 63 -5.48 -31.68 18.47
C ALA A 63 -4.71 -32.07 19.75
N PRO A 64 -4.39 -33.36 20.02
CA PRO A 64 -3.66 -33.73 21.23
C PRO A 64 -2.32 -33.00 21.37
N ALA A 65 -1.53 -32.96 20.28
CA ALA A 65 -0.23 -32.29 20.28
C ALA A 65 -0.35 -30.78 20.59
N LEU A 66 -1.35 -30.11 20.00
CA LEU A 66 -1.57 -28.68 20.25
C LEU A 66 -2.09 -28.40 21.67
N ARG A 67 -2.87 -29.30 22.26
CA ARG A 67 -3.35 -29.19 23.65
C ARG A 67 -2.24 -29.42 24.66
N GLU A 68 -1.32 -30.34 24.37
CA GLU A 68 -0.10 -30.53 25.17
C GLU A 68 0.75 -29.26 25.21
N ASP A 69 0.80 -28.50 24.10
CA ASP A 69 1.41 -27.17 24.01
C ASP A 69 0.56 -26.04 24.66
N GLY A 70 -0.54 -26.37 25.34
CA GLY A 70 -1.38 -25.42 26.07
C GLY A 70 -2.30 -24.58 25.19
N HIS A 71 -2.64 -25.04 23.99
CA HIS A 71 -3.57 -24.34 23.09
C HIS A 71 -5.00 -24.87 23.24
N ASP A 72 -5.96 -23.94 23.32
CA ASP A 72 -7.37 -24.27 23.18
C ASP A 72 -7.72 -24.35 21.69
N VAL A 73 -8.33 -25.46 21.27
CA VAL A 73 -8.51 -25.79 19.85
C VAL A 73 -9.92 -26.28 19.55
N ILE A 74 -10.42 -25.85 18.40
CA ILE A 74 -11.67 -26.28 17.78
C ILE A 74 -11.34 -27.45 16.85
N GLU A 75 -11.85 -28.63 17.19
CA GLU A 75 -11.69 -29.82 16.35
C GLU A 75 -12.67 -29.80 15.18
N SER A 76 -12.12 -29.86 13.97
CA SER A 76 -12.87 -29.82 12.72
C SER A 76 -12.48 -31.01 11.85
N LYS A 77 -13.49 -31.75 11.37
CA LYS A 77 -13.33 -33.02 10.63
C LYS A 77 -12.76 -32.85 9.22
N GLY A 78 -12.84 -31.66 8.63
CA GLY A 78 -12.33 -31.37 7.29
C GLY A 78 -12.64 -29.97 6.81
N THR A 79 -12.38 -29.70 5.53
CA THR A 79 -12.56 -28.37 4.92
C THR A 79 -14.00 -27.84 5.01
N VAL A 80 -15.01 -28.71 4.88
CA VAL A 80 -16.43 -28.33 5.04
C VAL A 80 -16.72 -27.79 6.44
N SER A 81 -16.26 -28.47 7.48
CA SER A 81 -16.46 -28.01 8.87
C SER A 81 -15.62 -26.77 9.20
N ASP A 82 -14.42 -26.63 8.62
CA ASP A 82 -13.62 -25.41 8.76
C ASP A 82 -14.38 -24.19 8.22
N LEU A 83 -14.96 -24.33 7.01
CA LEU A 83 -15.72 -23.27 6.37
C LEU A 83 -16.97 -22.90 7.17
N ARG A 84 -17.67 -23.88 7.75
CA ARG A 84 -18.83 -23.64 8.63
C ARG A 84 -18.44 -22.88 9.89
N GLU A 85 -17.36 -23.29 10.55
CA GLU A 85 -16.86 -22.59 11.74
C GLU A 85 -16.49 -21.13 11.42
N ILE A 86 -15.78 -20.91 10.31
CA ILE A 86 -15.45 -19.55 9.84
C ILE A 86 -16.72 -18.76 9.50
N ALA A 87 -17.72 -19.39 8.88
CA ALA A 87 -18.98 -18.74 8.55
C ALA A 87 -19.71 -18.27 9.82
N GLU A 88 -19.76 -19.12 10.84
CA GLU A 88 -20.37 -18.79 12.12
C GLU A 88 -19.63 -17.66 12.84
N LEU A 89 -18.29 -17.74 12.92
CA LEU A 89 -17.47 -16.69 13.53
C LEU A 89 -17.63 -15.35 12.79
N ALA A 90 -17.61 -15.39 11.45
CA ALA A 90 -17.79 -14.20 10.62
C ALA A 90 -19.20 -13.61 10.70
N ALA A 91 -20.24 -14.43 10.92
CA ALA A 91 -21.62 -13.97 11.09
C ALA A 91 -21.86 -13.31 12.46
N ARG A 92 -21.14 -13.75 13.50
CA ARG A 92 -21.31 -13.26 14.88
C ARG A 92 -20.45 -12.03 15.20
N THR A 93 -19.36 -11.80 14.46
CA THR A 93 -18.37 -10.77 14.82
C THR A 93 -18.74 -9.36 14.36
N GLU A 94 -18.62 -8.40 15.29
CA GLU A 94 -18.66 -6.96 14.97
C GLU A 94 -17.28 -6.37 14.63
N ALA A 95 -16.29 -7.24 14.44
CA ALA A 95 -14.92 -6.85 14.19
C ALA A 95 -14.37 -7.37 12.87
N PRO A 96 -13.22 -6.84 12.39
CA PRO A 96 -12.50 -7.46 11.30
C PRO A 96 -12.08 -8.88 11.68
N ILE A 97 -12.08 -9.78 10.70
CA ILE A 97 -11.63 -11.16 10.85
C ILE A 97 -10.34 -11.36 10.06
N VAL A 98 -9.37 -12.04 10.64
CA VAL A 98 -8.14 -12.47 9.96
C VAL A 98 -8.09 -14.00 9.98
N VAL A 99 -7.82 -14.61 8.83
CA VAL A 99 -7.64 -16.06 8.67
C VAL A 99 -6.19 -16.30 8.28
N LEU A 100 -5.51 -17.19 9.00
CA LEU A 100 -4.09 -17.49 8.87
C LEU A 100 -3.88 -19.00 8.86
N THR A 101 -2.85 -19.51 8.19
CA THR A 101 -2.41 -20.90 8.38
C THR A 101 -1.48 -21.01 9.58
N GLY A 102 -1.56 -22.10 10.34
CA GLY A 102 -0.76 -22.31 11.56
C GLY A 102 0.72 -22.64 11.28
N ASP A 103 1.04 -22.99 10.04
CA ASP A 103 2.39 -23.26 9.52
C ASP A 103 3.02 -22.03 8.82
N LEU A 104 2.40 -20.86 8.97
CA LEU A 104 2.89 -19.61 8.41
C LEU A 104 4.12 -19.11 9.19
N VAL A 105 5.21 -18.89 8.47
CA VAL A 105 6.42 -18.26 8.99
C VAL A 105 6.58 -16.89 8.34
N THR A 106 6.40 -15.84 9.15
CA THR A 106 6.44 -14.44 8.71
C THR A 106 7.15 -13.56 9.74
N GLY A 107 7.83 -12.53 9.25
CA GLY A 107 8.33 -11.45 10.11
C GLY A 107 7.20 -10.55 10.64
N GLU A 108 7.54 -9.55 11.45
CA GLU A 108 6.56 -8.69 12.13
C GLU A 108 5.94 -7.68 11.16
N GLU A 109 6.74 -7.12 10.25
CA GLU A 109 6.30 -6.07 9.33
C GLU A 109 5.21 -6.52 8.34
N PRO A 110 5.28 -7.70 7.68
CA PRO A 110 4.17 -8.19 6.85
C PRO A 110 2.86 -8.32 7.63
N LEU A 111 2.92 -8.89 8.83
CA LEU A 111 1.74 -9.10 9.66
C LEU A 111 1.16 -7.77 10.14
N ALA A 112 2.02 -6.82 10.53
CA ALA A 112 1.63 -5.46 10.86
C ALA A 112 0.97 -4.76 9.67
N ARG A 113 1.47 -4.93 8.44
CA ARG A 113 0.83 -4.37 7.24
C ARG A 113 -0.54 -5.01 6.95
N LEU A 114 -0.67 -6.33 7.14
CA LEU A 114 -1.95 -7.03 6.97
C LEU A 114 -3.01 -6.56 7.96
N LEU A 115 -2.63 -6.30 9.20
CA LEU A 115 -3.56 -6.00 10.29
C LEU A 115 -3.81 -4.50 10.49
N LEU A 116 -2.74 -3.69 10.47
CA LEU A 116 -2.78 -2.26 10.78
C LEU A 116 -2.90 -1.38 9.53
N ASP A 117 -2.27 -1.77 8.42
CA ASP A 117 -2.26 -1.00 7.17
C ASP A 117 -3.31 -1.47 6.15
N ALA A 118 -4.18 -2.41 6.53
CA ALA A 118 -5.18 -3.06 5.69
C ALA A 118 -6.05 -2.04 4.94
N LYS A 119 -6.21 -2.24 3.62
CA LYS A 119 -6.98 -1.31 2.77
C LYS A 119 -8.19 -1.99 2.18
N GLY A 120 -9.33 -1.31 2.29
CA GLY A 120 -10.56 -1.74 1.64
C GLY A 120 -11.25 -2.91 2.33
N PRO A 121 -12.12 -3.63 1.60
CA PRO A 121 -12.99 -4.66 2.18
C PRO A 121 -12.25 -5.94 2.57
N ALA A 122 -11.18 -6.29 1.86
CA ALA A 122 -10.32 -7.42 2.19
C ALA A 122 -8.86 -7.11 1.80
N THR A 123 -7.90 -7.75 2.45
CA THR A 123 -6.48 -7.62 2.19
C THR A 123 -5.82 -8.98 2.39
N ALA A 124 -4.99 -9.41 1.44
CA ALA A 124 -4.25 -10.67 1.53
C ALA A 124 -2.75 -10.42 1.42
N LEU A 125 -1.95 -11.16 2.20
CA LEU A 125 -0.50 -11.14 1.99
C LEU A 125 -0.17 -11.80 0.65
N THR A 126 0.76 -11.23 -0.09
CA THR A 126 1.28 -11.82 -1.32
C THR A 126 2.79 -11.83 -1.30
N GLY A 127 3.37 -12.91 -1.80
CA GLY A 127 4.80 -13.09 -1.96
C GLY A 127 5.19 -13.27 -3.43
N PRO A 128 6.49 -13.33 -3.73
CA PRO A 128 6.95 -13.87 -5.01
C PRO A 128 6.37 -15.28 -5.18
N PRO A 129 5.98 -15.70 -6.39
CA PRO A 129 5.42 -17.04 -6.60
C PRO A 129 6.51 -18.08 -6.32
N PRO A 130 6.39 -18.90 -5.26
CA PRO A 130 7.20 -20.09 -5.10
C PRO A 130 6.53 -21.29 -5.77
N ASP A 131 7.25 -22.39 -5.96
CA ASP A 131 6.68 -23.61 -6.55
C ASP A 131 5.51 -24.20 -5.73
N ALA A 132 5.41 -23.86 -4.43
CA ALA A 132 4.47 -24.46 -3.48
C ALA A 132 3.36 -23.53 -2.94
N ALA A 133 3.34 -22.22 -3.27
CA ALA A 133 2.26 -21.35 -2.80
C ALA A 133 1.12 -21.27 -3.81
N THR A 134 -0.07 -20.98 -3.31
CA THR A 134 -1.27 -20.84 -4.12
C THR A 134 -1.07 -19.73 -5.16
N PRO A 135 -1.20 -20.00 -6.47
CA PRO A 135 -0.97 -18.99 -7.48
C PRO A 135 -2.04 -17.92 -7.41
N VAL A 136 -1.64 -16.66 -7.57
CA VAL A 136 -2.55 -15.52 -7.73
C VAL A 136 -2.08 -14.63 -8.87
N ARG A 137 -3.04 -13.95 -9.50
CA ARG A 137 -2.75 -12.86 -10.45
C ARG A 137 -3.12 -11.54 -9.82
N ALA A 138 -2.10 -10.77 -9.45
CA ALA A 138 -2.27 -9.42 -8.94
C ALA A 138 -2.28 -8.41 -10.08
N GLU A 139 -3.30 -7.54 -10.08
CA GLU A 139 -3.39 -6.39 -10.97
C GLU A 139 -3.27 -5.11 -10.15
N ARG A 140 -2.16 -4.39 -10.35
CA ARG A 140 -1.84 -3.15 -9.62
C ARG A 140 -1.75 -3.38 -8.10
N ARG A 141 -2.83 -3.11 -7.37
CA ARG A 141 -2.89 -3.17 -5.89
C ARG A 141 -3.97 -4.13 -5.38
N ARG A 142 -4.56 -4.95 -6.26
CA ARG A 142 -5.59 -5.93 -5.90
C ARG A 142 -5.28 -7.27 -6.52
N ILE A 143 -5.82 -8.32 -5.93
CA ILE A 143 -5.84 -9.67 -6.51
C ILE A 143 -7.01 -9.71 -7.50
N ALA A 144 -6.70 -10.04 -8.76
CA ALA A 144 -7.68 -10.14 -9.84
C ALA A 144 -8.15 -11.58 -10.08
N SER A 145 -7.29 -12.55 -9.77
CA SER A 145 -7.59 -13.98 -9.84
C SER A 145 -6.81 -14.71 -8.74
N ALA A 146 -7.40 -15.74 -8.17
CA ALA A 146 -6.81 -16.56 -7.12
C ALA A 146 -7.04 -18.04 -7.44
N GLY A 147 -6.05 -18.86 -7.10
CA GLY A 147 -6.06 -20.30 -7.37
C GLY A 147 -6.52 -21.13 -6.17
N SER A 148 -6.79 -22.39 -6.46
CA SER A 148 -6.96 -23.50 -5.50
C SER A 148 -6.88 -24.81 -6.30
N PRO A 149 -6.96 -26.00 -5.68
CA PRO A 149 -7.02 -27.26 -6.43
C PRO A 149 -8.15 -27.34 -7.48
N TYR A 150 -9.23 -26.57 -7.33
CA TYR A 150 -10.36 -26.53 -8.28
C TYR A 150 -10.35 -25.32 -9.22
N HIS A 151 -9.43 -24.39 -9.04
CA HIS A 151 -9.50 -23.07 -9.68
C HIS A 151 -8.16 -22.68 -10.30
N ARG A 152 -8.14 -22.57 -11.62
CA ARG A 152 -6.96 -22.19 -12.40
C ARG A 152 -6.82 -20.67 -12.47
N VAL A 153 -5.58 -20.21 -12.35
CA VAL A 153 -5.20 -18.81 -12.56
C VAL A 153 -4.45 -18.69 -13.88
N THR A 154 -4.97 -17.88 -14.79
CA THR A 154 -4.28 -17.56 -16.04
C THR A 154 -3.15 -16.57 -15.76
N GLU A 155 -1.95 -16.84 -16.26
CA GLU A 155 -0.77 -15.95 -16.09
C GLU A 155 -0.54 -15.49 -14.63
N PRO A 156 -0.30 -16.42 -13.69
CA PRO A 156 -0.04 -16.07 -12.29
C PRO A 156 1.26 -15.26 -12.18
N ASN A 157 1.28 -14.28 -11.27
CA ASN A 157 2.42 -13.39 -11.09
C ASN A 157 2.83 -13.15 -9.62
N ALA A 158 2.14 -13.80 -8.68
CA ALA A 158 2.45 -13.79 -7.25
C ALA A 158 1.92 -15.07 -6.59
N GLY A 159 2.41 -15.34 -5.37
CA GLY A 159 1.94 -16.43 -4.53
C GLY A 159 1.14 -15.92 -3.33
N PHE A 160 0.15 -16.70 -2.89
CA PHE A 160 -0.59 -16.47 -1.66
C PHE A 160 -0.12 -17.45 -0.57
N PRO A 161 0.55 -16.98 0.50
CA PRO A 161 1.11 -17.82 1.54
C PRO A 161 0.11 -18.22 2.63
N GLY A 162 -1.17 -17.83 2.54
CA GLY A 162 -2.18 -18.22 3.54
C GLY A 162 -2.40 -17.21 4.66
N ALA A 163 -2.50 -15.91 4.35
CA ALA A 163 -2.85 -14.88 5.32
C ALA A 163 -3.81 -13.83 4.72
N LEU A 164 -5.04 -13.80 5.23
CA LEU A 164 -6.15 -13.03 4.67
C LEU A 164 -6.90 -12.28 5.78
N ARG A 165 -7.10 -10.97 5.61
CA ARG A 165 -7.90 -10.13 6.49
C ARG A 165 -9.12 -9.60 5.77
N VAL A 166 -10.29 -9.72 6.39
CA VAL A 166 -11.57 -9.19 5.92
C VAL A 166 -12.06 -8.12 6.90
N ALA A 167 -12.48 -6.97 6.36
CA ALA A 167 -13.02 -5.88 7.17
C ALA A 167 -14.38 -6.29 7.76
N HIS A 168 -14.73 -5.74 8.94
CA HIS A 168 -16.03 -5.98 9.58
C HIS A 168 -17.21 -5.74 8.62
N SER A 169 -17.15 -4.69 7.80
CA SER A 169 -18.19 -4.35 6.81
C SER A 169 -18.42 -5.42 5.73
N ARG A 170 -17.56 -6.45 5.66
CA ARG A 170 -17.68 -7.61 4.76
C ARG A 170 -17.62 -8.94 5.50
N ALA A 171 -17.71 -8.96 6.83
CA ALA A 171 -17.74 -10.19 7.60
C ALA A 171 -18.96 -11.06 7.23
N GLY A 172 -20.15 -10.46 7.06
CA GLY A 172 -21.33 -11.18 6.58
C GLY A 172 -21.16 -11.76 5.16
N ALA A 173 -20.50 -11.05 4.25
CA ALA A 173 -20.20 -11.57 2.92
C ALA A 173 -19.21 -12.73 2.97
N LEU A 174 -18.21 -12.68 3.87
CA LEU A 174 -17.33 -13.81 4.13
C LEU A 174 -18.11 -15.02 4.65
N ALA A 175 -19.08 -14.81 5.55
CA ALA A 175 -19.91 -15.87 6.09
C ALA A 175 -20.75 -16.56 5.00
N GLU A 176 -21.41 -15.78 4.13
CA GLU A 176 -22.15 -16.32 2.98
C GLU A 176 -21.24 -17.10 2.02
N ILE A 177 -20.07 -16.55 1.70
CA ILE A 177 -19.09 -17.22 0.82
C ILE A 177 -18.62 -18.53 1.43
N ALA A 178 -18.26 -18.53 2.72
CA ALA A 178 -17.82 -19.72 3.42
C ALA A 178 -18.93 -20.78 3.48
N GLY A 179 -20.18 -20.38 3.77
CA GLY A 179 -21.34 -21.28 3.74
C GLY A 179 -21.60 -21.88 2.36
N ASN A 180 -21.56 -21.08 1.30
CA ASN A 180 -21.75 -21.54 -0.08
C ASN A 180 -20.65 -22.52 -0.50
N LEU A 181 -19.39 -22.23 -0.17
CA LEU A 181 -18.26 -23.13 -0.41
C LEU A 181 -18.41 -24.45 0.36
N ALA A 182 -18.90 -24.40 1.60
CA ALA A 182 -19.15 -25.60 2.40
C ALA A 182 -20.22 -26.48 1.74
N SER A 183 -21.35 -25.88 1.31
CA SER A 183 -22.41 -26.61 0.60
C SER A 183 -21.94 -27.20 -0.74
N LEU A 184 -21.08 -26.50 -1.48
CA LEU A 184 -20.51 -27.03 -2.72
C LEU A 184 -19.59 -28.22 -2.49
N LEU A 185 -18.83 -28.25 -1.39
CA LEU A 185 -17.93 -29.36 -1.05
C LEU A 185 -18.65 -30.58 -0.47
N GLU A 186 -19.91 -30.44 -0.02
CA GLU A 186 -20.74 -31.58 0.40
C GLU A 186 -21.27 -32.40 -0.78
N ASP A 187 -21.33 -31.79 -1.97
CA ASP A 187 -21.57 -32.46 -3.22
C ASP A 187 -20.22 -32.71 -3.92
N PRO A 188 -19.54 -33.86 -3.70
CA PRO A 188 -18.20 -34.12 -4.23
C PRO A 188 -18.15 -33.95 -5.76
N ASP A 189 -19.27 -34.23 -6.41
CA ASP A 189 -19.48 -34.11 -7.84
C ASP A 189 -19.52 -32.67 -8.37
N ALA A 190 -19.80 -31.68 -7.51
CA ALA A 190 -20.00 -30.29 -7.91
C ALA A 190 -18.69 -29.52 -8.19
N LEU A 191 -17.57 -29.94 -7.60
CA LEU A 191 -16.25 -29.32 -7.80
C LEU A 191 -15.24 -30.27 -8.45
N GLU A 192 -15.35 -31.58 -8.22
CA GLU A 192 -14.39 -32.55 -8.73
C GLU A 192 -14.49 -32.73 -10.26
N ARG A 193 -15.69 -32.65 -10.83
CA ARG A 193 -15.93 -32.61 -12.30
C ARG A 193 -15.35 -31.37 -12.99
N LEU A 194 -14.91 -30.39 -12.21
CA LEU A 194 -14.39 -29.09 -12.65
C LEU A 194 -12.91 -28.94 -12.28
N SER A 195 -12.27 -29.98 -11.75
CA SER A 195 -10.83 -29.98 -11.51
C SER A 195 -10.11 -29.75 -12.85
N PRO A 196 -9.23 -28.75 -12.95
CA PRO A 196 -8.52 -28.49 -14.19
C PRO A 196 -7.71 -29.72 -14.61
N GLU A 197 -7.77 -30.08 -15.90
CA GLU A 197 -6.87 -31.08 -16.49
C GLU A 197 -5.41 -30.75 -16.08
N PRO A 198 -4.62 -31.74 -15.63
CA PRO A 198 -3.26 -31.50 -15.20
C PRO A 198 -2.42 -30.95 -16.37
N GLU A 199 -1.90 -29.74 -16.22
CA GLU A 199 -0.93 -29.16 -17.16
C GLU A 199 0.39 -29.97 -17.11
N PRO A 200 1.03 -30.27 -18.25
CA PRO A 200 2.33 -30.91 -18.25
C PRO A 200 3.37 -30.02 -17.55
N GLY A 201 3.84 -30.45 -16.37
CA GLY A 201 4.85 -29.74 -15.58
C GLY A 201 4.34 -28.88 -14.43
N ALA A 202 3.03 -28.86 -14.15
CA ALA A 202 2.49 -28.28 -12.92
C ALA A 202 2.71 -29.21 -11.71
N ALA A 203 2.97 -28.65 -10.54
CA ALA A 203 3.07 -29.39 -9.28
C ALA A 203 1.85 -30.30 -9.06
N ALA A 204 2.08 -31.49 -8.50
CA ALA A 204 1.21 -32.66 -8.60
C ALA A 204 -0.28 -32.41 -8.26
N PRO A 205 -1.23 -32.96 -9.05
CA PRO A 205 -2.63 -33.07 -8.65
C PRO A 205 -2.74 -34.03 -7.43
N GLY A 206 -3.40 -33.59 -6.37
CA GLY A 206 -3.61 -34.41 -5.15
C GLY A 206 -3.48 -33.70 -3.80
N ARG A 207 -3.18 -32.39 -3.74
CA ARG A 207 -3.21 -31.63 -2.48
C ARG A 207 -4.66 -31.37 -2.06
N ALA A 208 -5.01 -31.71 -0.81
CA ALA A 208 -6.32 -31.39 -0.25
C ALA A 208 -6.56 -29.87 -0.27
N PRO A 209 -7.77 -29.41 -0.63
CA PRO A 209 -8.07 -27.99 -0.73
C PRO A 209 -7.99 -27.34 0.65
N GLU A 210 -7.20 -26.28 0.73
CA GLU A 210 -7.12 -25.52 1.96
C GLU A 210 -8.23 -24.48 2.02
N THR A 211 -8.89 -24.45 3.17
CA THR A 211 -10.01 -23.57 3.48
C THR A 211 -9.71 -22.11 3.12
N ILE A 212 -8.52 -21.61 3.45
CA ILE A 212 -8.15 -20.21 3.20
C ILE A 212 -7.97 -19.87 1.71
N GLU A 213 -7.54 -20.83 0.89
CA GLU A 213 -7.42 -20.65 -0.57
C GLU A 213 -8.81 -20.48 -1.18
N LEU A 214 -9.75 -21.34 -0.77
CA LEU A 214 -11.14 -21.27 -1.21
C LEU A 214 -11.82 -19.97 -0.79
N LEU A 215 -11.57 -19.49 0.44
CA LEU A 215 -12.07 -18.19 0.89
C LEU A 215 -11.54 -17.03 0.03
N LEU A 216 -10.25 -17.05 -0.33
CA LEU A 216 -9.68 -16.04 -1.21
C LEU A 216 -10.31 -16.09 -2.60
N VAL A 217 -10.47 -17.28 -3.19
CA VAL A 217 -11.19 -17.48 -4.46
C VAL A 217 -12.61 -16.91 -4.36
N GLY A 218 -13.33 -17.27 -3.31
CA GLY A 218 -14.71 -16.84 -3.14
C GLY A 218 -14.87 -15.33 -3.02
N LEU A 219 -13.98 -14.66 -2.28
CA LEU A 219 -13.97 -13.20 -2.20
C LEU A 219 -13.72 -12.55 -3.57
N VAL A 220 -12.70 -13.01 -4.29
CA VAL A 220 -12.34 -12.45 -5.61
C VAL A 220 -13.48 -12.66 -6.62
N ARG A 221 -14.08 -13.86 -6.63
CA ARG A 221 -15.16 -14.24 -7.55
C ARG A 221 -16.52 -13.62 -7.20
N ALA A 222 -16.76 -13.31 -5.94
CA ALA A 222 -17.89 -12.48 -5.52
C ALA A 222 -17.71 -10.98 -5.92
N GLY A 223 -16.59 -10.64 -6.56
CA GLY A 223 -16.28 -9.26 -6.96
C GLY A 223 -15.86 -8.37 -5.79
N ILE A 224 -15.57 -8.95 -4.61
CA ILE A 224 -15.09 -8.20 -3.44
C ILE A 224 -13.63 -7.81 -3.68
N PRO A 225 -13.28 -6.50 -3.66
CA PRO A 225 -11.90 -6.09 -3.88
C PRO A 225 -10.97 -6.58 -2.77
N VAL A 226 -10.09 -7.53 -3.09
CA VAL A 226 -9.02 -7.97 -2.20
C VAL A 226 -7.74 -7.21 -2.53
N ALA A 227 -7.30 -6.32 -1.63
CA ALA A 227 -6.03 -5.63 -1.79
C ALA A 227 -4.86 -6.61 -1.61
N GLN A 228 -3.83 -6.52 -2.45
CA GLN A 228 -2.59 -7.24 -2.19
C GLN A 228 -1.72 -6.44 -1.21
N CYS A 229 -1.11 -7.15 -0.28
CA CYS A 229 -0.19 -6.61 0.71
C CYS A 229 1.09 -7.45 0.69
N GLY A 230 2.06 -7.04 -0.12
CA GLY A 230 3.30 -7.77 -0.30
C GLY A 230 4.47 -6.84 -0.52
N ASP A 231 5.65 -7.29 -0.12
CA ASP A 231 6.93 -6.65 -0.42
C ASP A 231 7.93 -7.76 -0.75
N PRO A 232 8.60 -7.74 -1.91
CA PRO A 232 9.55 -8.80 -2.28
C PRO A 232 10.71 -8.96 -1.30
N GLN A 233 10.98 -7.95 -0.46
CA GLN A 233 12.04 -8.00 0.54
C GLN A 233 11.59 -8.66 1.84
N LEU A 234 10.28 -8.77 2.10
CA LEU A 234 9.78 -9.32 3.35
C LEU A 234 9.42 -10.79 3.21
N VAL A 235 9.70 -11.56 4.24
CA VAL A 235 9.48 -13.01 4.25
C VAL A 235 8.10 -13.34 4.80
N CYS A 236 7.33 -14.07 4.01
CA CYS A 236 6.03 -14.61 4.38
C CYS A 236 5.82 -15.90 3.58
N LEU A 237 6.05 -17.04 4.21
CA LEU A 237 6.02 -18.35 3.56
C LEU A 237 5.50 -19.41 4.52
N ARG A 238 5.25 -20.62 4.02
CA ARG A 238 4.80 -21.74 4.84
C ARG A 238 5.92 -22.75 5.02
N ALA A 239 5.98 -23.36 6.20
CA ALA A 239 6.99 -24.35 6.53
C ALA A 239 6.34 -25.62 7.09
N ASP A 240 6.58 -26.74 6.41
CA ASP A 240 6.05 -28.06 6.74
C ASP A 240 7.11 -29.02 7.30
N SER A 241 8.34 -28.55 7.49
CA SER A 241 9.47 -29.33 7.99
C SER A 241 10.40 -28.44 8.83
N ALA A 242 11.19 -29.05 9.71
CA ALA A 242 12.17 -28.31 10.52
C ALA A 242 13.20 -27.56 9.65
N GLU A 243 13.64 -28.17 8.54
CA GLU A 243 14.53 -27.53 7.57
C GLU A 243 13.90 -26.28 6.94
N ALA A 244 12.63 -26.37 6.53
CA ALA A 244 11.89 -25.21 6.00
C ALA A 244 11.73 -24.11 7.05
N VAL A 245 11.51 -24.47 8.32
CA VAL A 245 11.43 -23.50 9.43
C VAL A 245 12.77 -22.79 9.64
N ASP A 246 13.87 -23.53 9.68
CA ASP A 246 15.21 -22.95 9.85
C ASP A 246 15.59 -22.03 8.69
N ALA A 247 15.27 -22.43 7.45
CA ALA A 247 15.48 -21.61 6.26
C ALA A 247 14.63 -20.33 6.29
N ALA A 248 13.35 -20.43 6.69
CA ALA A 248 12.46 -19.30 6.83
C ALA A 248 12.94 -18.31 7.90
N ARG A 249 13.41 -18.83 9.04
CA ARG A 249 13.98 -18.03 10.14
C ARG A 249 15.23 -17.30 9.68
N ALA A 250 16.17 -17.99 9.05
CA ALA A 250 17.38 -17.37 8.51
C ALA A 250 17.06 -16.29 7.47
N ALA A 251 16.03 -16.49 6.64
CA ALA A 251 15.57 -15.50 5.68
C ALA A 251 14.95 -14.26 6.37
N ILE A 252 14.18 -14.44 7.44
CA ILE A 252 13.65 -13.32 8.25
C ILE A 252 14.80 -12.55 8.90
N ASP A 253 15.74 -13.23 9.53
CA ASP A 253 16.87 -12.62 10.23
C ASP A 253 17.82 -11.86 9.29
N ALA A 254 17.88 -12.26 8.01
CA ALA A 254 18.64 -11.57 6.98
C ALA A 254 18.02 -10.24 6.53
N VAL A 255 16.75 -9.98 6.86
CA VAL A 255 16.01 -8.80 6.41
C VAL A 255 15.88 -7.78 7.54
N ASP A 256 16.40 -6.58 7.31
CA ASP A 256 16.14 -5.42 8.17
C ASP A 256 14.74 -4.86 7.88
N GLU A 257 13.72 -5.39 8.57
CA GLU A 257 12.33 -4.98 8.41
C GLU A 257 12.12 -3.49 8.70
N ASP A 258 12.90 -2.91 9.63
CA ASP A 258 12.82 -1.48 9.94
C ASP A 258 13.27 -0.63 8.76
N LYS A 259 14.34 -1.05 8.06
CA LYS A 259 14.78 -0.41 6.83
C LYS A 259 13.74 -0.52 5.72
N VAL A 260 13.06 -1.66 5.58
CA VAL A 260 11.97 -1.83 4.60
C VAL A 260 10.80 -0.89 4.94
N ARG A 261 10.38 -0.85 6.21
CA ARG A 261 9.34 0.07 6.71
C ARG A 261 9.72 1.54 6.48
N LEU A 262 10.97 1.90 6.75
CA LEU A 262 11.48 3.25 6.54
C LEU A 262 11.52 3.66 5.06
N ALA A 263 11.86 2.73 4.17
CA ALA A 263 11.83 2.95 2.73
C ALA A 263 10.38 3.14 2.24
N ALA A 264 9.44 2.33 2.73
CA ALA A 264 8.03 2.41 2.39
C ALA A 264 7.34 3.70 2.90
N ALA A 265 7.90 4.35 3.92
CA ALA A 265 7.40 5.63 4.44
C ALA A 265 7.63 6.81 3.47
N VAL A 266 8.57 6.68 2.51
CA VAL A 266 8.79 7.67 1.46
C VAL A 266 7.81 7.45 0.31
N LYS A 267 7.23 8.52 -0.22
CA LYS A 267 6.20 8.42 -1.25
C LYS A 267 6.86 8.12 -2.60
N SER A 268 6.42 7.04 -3.24
CA SER A 268 7.02 6.56 -4.49
C SER A 268 6.90 7.50 -5.70
N ASN A 269 6.07 8.55 -5.61
CA ASN A 269 5.80 9.46 -6.71
C ASN A 269 6.17 10.93 -6.42
N ASP A 270 7.17 11.16 -5.58
CA ASP A 270 7.63 12.51 -5.25
C ASP A 270 8.24 13.27 -6.43
N GLY A 271 8.28 14.60 -6.31
CA GLY A 271 8.97 15.49 -7.25
C GLY A 271 10.47 15.22 -7.29
N PHE A 272 11.15 15.75 -8.29
CA PHE A 272 12.61 15.69 -8.40
C PHE A 272 13.28 16.26 -7.15
N PHE A 273 12.89 17.48 -6.76
CA PHE A 273 13.52 18.15 -5.63
C PHE A 273 13.28 17.38 -4.33
N THR A 274 12.04 17.00 -4.05
CA THR A 274 11.68 16.20 -2.87
C THR A 274 12.41 14.86 -2.83
N THR A 275 12.61 14.20 -3.99
CA THR A 275 13.28 12.89 -4.04
C THR A 275 14.76 13.00 -3.68
N PHE A 276 15.48 13.94 -4.30
CA PHE A 276 16.94 14.00 -4.20
C PHE A 276 17.45 14.91 -3.07
N ALA A 277 16.77 16.03 -2.83
CA ALA A 277 17.22 17.06 -1.89
C ALA A 277 16.54 16.97 -0.51
N VAL A 278 15.57 16.06 -0.30
CA VAL A 278 14.85 15.95 0.98
C VAL A 278 14.74 14.49 1.42
N SER A 279 14.08 13.64 0.62
CA SER A 279 13.70 12.27 1.00
C SER A 279 14.88 11.32 1.22
N THR A 280 16.06 11.67 0.71
CA THR A 280 17.32 10.94 0.92
C THR A 280 17.70 10.87 2.39
N TYR A 281 17.41 11.92 3.17
CA TYR A 281 17.77 11.99 4.58
C TYR A 281 16.57 12.23 5.52
N SER A 282 15.48 12.86 5.05
CA SER A 282 14.34 13.22 5.90
C SER A 282 13.67 12.02 6.55
N ARG A 283 13.70 10.84 5.90
CA ARG A 283 13.18 9.59 6.47
C ARG A 283 13.87 9.24 7.80
N TYR A 284 15.17 9.49 7.93
CA TYR A 284 15.88 9.23 9.18
C TYR A 284 15.48 10.22 10.28
N ILE A 285 15.12 11.45 9.91
CA ILE A 285 14.52 12.43 10.83
C ILE A 285 13.14 11.93 11.28
N ALA A 286 12.34 11.37 10.37
CA ALA A 286 11.04 10.77 10.73
C ALA A 286 11.19 9.59 11.70
N ARG A 287 12.16 8.70 11.47
CA ARG A 287 12.50 7.62 12.41
C ARG A 287 12.92 8.18 13.76
N TRP A 288 13.82 9.16 13.78
CA TRP A 288 14.25 9.81 15.02
C TRP A 288 13.08 10.45 15.76
N ALA A 289 12.17 11.12 15.05
CA ALA A 289 10.98 11.74 15.63
C ALA A 289 10.04 10.69 16.25
N ALA A 290 9.84 9.55 15.58
CA ALA A 290 9.07 8.43 16.09
C ALA A 290 9.67 7.88 17.40
N LEU A 291 11.00 7.70 17.44
CA LEU A 291 11.72 7.23 18.63
C LEU A 291 11.65 8.22 19.81
N ARG A 292 11.36 9.51 19.54
CA ARG A 292 11.17 10.55 20.56
C ARG A 292 9.70 10.77 20.92
N GLY A 293 8.79 9.97 20.40
CA GLY A 293 7.36 10.10 20.67
C GLY A 293 6.72 11.37 20.09
N LEU A 294 7.37 12.02 19.11
CA LEU A 294 6.75 13.15 18.40
C LEU A 294 5.60 12.63 17.54
N THR A 295 4.49 13.35 17.53
CA THR A 295 3.34 13.04 16.67
C THR A 295 3.47 13.74 15.31
N PRO A 296 2.88 13.20 14.23
CA PRO A 296 2.85 13.87 12.93
C PRO A 296 2.35 15.32 13.02
N ASN A 297 1.26 15.57 13.75
CA ASN A 297 0.68 16.91 13.88
C ASN A 297 1.60 17.91 14.60
N MET A 298 2.42 17.45 15.55
CA MET A 298 3.46 18.29 16.17
C MET A 298 4.51 18.70 15.15
N VAL A 299 4.98 17.75 14.34
CA VAL A 299 5.97 18.02 13.29
C VAL A 299 5.40 18.96 12.21
N THR A 300 4.14 18.77 11.80
CA THR A 300 3.43 19.69 10.89
C THR A 300 3.36 21.12 11.45
N SER A 301 3.12 21.26 12.75
CA SER A 301 3.06 22.56 13.42
C SER A 301 4.44 23.21 13.53
N ILE A 302 5.50 22.44 13.80
CA ILE A 302 6.90 22.91 13.76
C ILE A 302 7.23 23.41 12.34
N SER A 303 6.88 22.64 11.31
CA SER A 303 7.07 23.02 9.90
C SER A 303 6.43 24.38 9.58
N MET A 304 5.18 24.59 9.99
CA MET A 304 4.48 25.87 9.84
C MET A 304 5.18 27.00 10.60
N GLY A 305 5.55 26.77 11.87
CA GLY A 305 6.27 27.76 12.68
C GLY A 305 7.57 28.22 12.01
N ILE A 306 8.35 27.30 11.45
CA ILE A 306 9.58 27.63 10.71
C ILE A 306 9.28 28.50 9.49
N ALA A 307 8.19 28.24 8.74
CA ALA A 307 7.80 29.09 7.60
C ALA A 307 7.40 30.50 8.02
N VAL A 308 6.70 30.66 9.15
CA VAL A 308 6.36 31.98 9.69
C VAL A 308 7.64 32.74 10.05
N VAL A 309 8.60 32.09 10.71
CA VAL A 309 9.90 32.71 11.02
C VAL A 309 10.66 33.05 9.73
N ALA A 310 10.62 32.19 8.71
CA ALA A 310 11.20 32.49 7.40
C ALA A 310 10.60 33.76 6.77
N ALA A 311 9.27 33.92 6.83
CA ALA A 311 8.58 35.11 6.34
C ALA A 311 8.96 36.38 7.09
N VAL A 312 9.18 36.31 8.41
CA VAL A 312 9.72 37.44 9.20
C VAL A 312 11.11 37.84 8.71
N TRP A 313 11.99 36.86 8.44
CA TRP A 313 13.32 37.14 7.88
C TRP A 313 13.26 37.75 6.47
N PHE A 314 12.33 37.27 5.61
CA PHE A 314 12.09 37.90 4.32
C PHE A 314 11.60 39.35 4.46
N ALA A 315 10.70 39.61 5.42
CA ALA A 315 10.14 40.93 5.66
C ALA A 315 11.16 41.98 6.12
N ALA A 316 12.33 41.57 6.61
CA ALA A 316 13.40 42.48 7.00
C ALA A 316 14.00 43.28 5.82
N GLY A 317 13.81 42.83 4.57
CA GLY A 317 14.26 43.58 3.39
C GLY A 317 15.78 43.67 3.22
N THR A 318 16.54 42.80 3.88
CA THR A 318 18.02 42.75 3.79
C THR A 318 18.49 41.49 3.05
N ARG A 319 19.69 41.52 2.47
CA ARG A 319 20.27 40.35 1.76
C ARG A 319 20.40 39.15 2.70
N THR A 320 20.86 39.39 3.92
CA THR A 320 20.95 38.36 4.97
C THR A 320 19.57 37.78 5.29
N GLY A 321 18.55 38.63 5.42
CA GLY A 321 17.17 38.18 5.63
C GLY A 321 16.65 37.30 4.50
N MET A 322 16.96 37.62 3.24
CA MET A 322 16.59 36.79 2.09
C MET A 322 17.27 35.41 2.11
N ILE A 323 18.56 35.35 2.48
CA ILE A 323 19.31 34.09 2.57
C ILE A 323 18.79 33.23 3.72
N VAL A 324 18.69 33.81 4.93
CA VAL A 324 18.22 33.10 6.12
C VAL A 324 16.77 32.65 5.95
N GLY A 325 15.90 33.52 5.41
CA GLY A 325 14.52 33.17 5.07
C GLY A 325 14.45 32.02 4.07
N GLY A 326 15.28 32.02 3.02
CA GLY A 326 15.36 30.93 2.05
C GLY A 326 15.76 29.59 2.67
N VAL A 327 16.79 29.59 3.53
CA VAL A 327 17.24 28.40 4.26
C VAL A 327 16.16 27.88 5.21
N LEU A 328 15.54 28.77 6.00
CA LEU A 328 14.46 28.38 6.91
C LEU A 328 13.25 27.83 6.14
N PHE A 329 12.89 28.44 5.01
CA PHE A 329 11.77 27.97 4.19
C PHE A 329 12.05 26.59 3.58
N TYR A 330 13.30 26.32 3.19
CA TYR A 330 13.73 24.97 2.81
C TYR A 330 13.56 23.98 3.98
N PHE A 331 14.00 24.32 5.19
CA PHE A 331 13.83 23.43 6.35
C PHE A 331 12.36 23.24 6.75
N SER A 332 11.51 24.25 6.62
CA SER A 332 10.06 24.09 6.75
C SER A 332 9.56 22.98 5.81
N PHE A 333 9.96 23.00 4.54
CA PHE A 333 9.61 21.94 3.59
C PHE A 333 10.18 20.56 3.95
N VAL A 334 11.38 20.51 4.54
CA VAL A 334 11.93 19.24 5.04
C VAL A 334 11.02 18.67 6.13
N PHE A 335 10.64 19.47 7.13
CA PHE A 335 9.79 19.01 8.23
C PHE A 335 8.37 18.63 7.78
N ASP A 336 7.86 19.31 6.76
CA ASP A 336 6.63 18.92 6.07
C ASP A 336 6.73 17.52 5.44
N CYS A 337 7.84 17.21 4.78
CA CYS A 337 8.05 15.85 4.28
C CYS A 337 8.20 14.83 5.44
N VAL A 338 8.81 15.25 6.55
CA VAL A 338 9.01 14.42 7.75
C VAL A 338 7.68 14.06 8.41
N ASP A 339 6.70 14.96 8.50
CA ASP A 339 5.43 14.64 9.17
C ASP A 339 4.67 13.49 8.49
N GLY A 340 4.62 13.49 7.15
CA GLY A 340 3.94 12.47 6.37
C GLY A 340 4.73 11.17 6.35
N GLN A 341 6.06 11.24 6.35
CA GLN A 341 6.93 10.08 6.51
C GLN A 341 6.77 9.47 7.91
N LEU A 342 6.69 10.31 8.96
CA LEU A 342 6.46 9.91 10.34
C LEU A 342 5.10 9.23 10.47
N ALA A 343 4.03 9.82 9.95
CA ALA A 343 2.69 9.23 9.96
C ALA A 343 2.67 7.83 9.32
N ARG A 344 3.38 7.64 8.21
CA ARG A 344 3.49 6.34 7.53
C ARG A 344 4.36 5.34 8.28
N TYR A 345 5.48 5.79 8.84
CA TYR A 345 6.42 4.96 9.58
C TYR A 345 5.85 4.49 10.93
N SER A 346 5.19 5.38 11.67
CA SER A 346 4.57 5.08 12.97
C SER A 346 3.12 4.59 12.86
N ARG A 347 2.56 4.52 11.64
CA ARG A 347 1.15 4.18 11.35
C ARG A 347 0.13 5.08 12.06
N GLN A 348 0.52 6.30 12.39
CA GLN A 348 -0.34 7.30 13.01
C GLN A 348 -1.00 8.16 11.94
N PHE A 349 -2.19 7.75 11.51
CA PHE A 349 -3.00 8.49 10.55
C PHE A 349 -4.19 9.17 11.24
N SER A 350 -4.49 10.40 10.86
CA SER A 350 -5.71 11.08 11.32
C SER A 350 -6.30 11.95 10.20
N THR A 351 -7.62 12.10 10.23
CA THR A 351 -8.35 12.99 9.31
C THR A 351 -7.95 14.45 9.54
N LEU A 352 -7.80 14.85 10.80
CA LEU A 352 -7.30 16.16 11.19
C LEU A 352 -5.88 16.40 10.65
N GLY A 353 -4.96 15.44 10.81
CA GLY A 353 -3.59 15.55 10.32
C GLY A 353 -3.54 15.71 8.80
N ALA A 354 -4.31 14.90 8.06
CA ALA A 354 -4.40 15.03 6.61
C ALA A 354 -5.01 16.37 6.15
N TRP A 355 -5.93 16.94 6.93
CA TRP A 355 -6.48 18.27 6.67
C TRP A 355 -5.48 19.38 7.02
N LEU A 356 -4.78 19.28 8.14
CA LEU A 356 -3.75 20.22 8.58
C LEU A 356 -2.62 20.31 7.58
N ASP A 357 -2.02 19.17 7.20
CA ASP A 357 -1.02 19.03 6.13
C ASP A 357 -1.47 19.78 4.86
N ALA A 358 -2.67 19.43 4.37
CA ALA A 358 -3.22 20.04 3.18
C ALA A 358 -3.41 21.56 3.30
N VAL A 359 -3.80 22.12 4.45
CA VAL A 359 -4.00 23.56 4.64
C VAL A 359 -2.67 24.28 4.84
N PHE A 360 -1.79 23.71 5.66
CA PHE A 360 -0.51 24.31 6.03
C PHE A 360 0.42 24.42 4.83
N ASP A 361 0.36 23.48 3.88
CA ASP A 361 1.02 23.60 2.59
C ASP A 361 0.74 24.94 1.88
N ARG A 362 -0.53 25.36 1.81
CA ARG A 362 -0.89 26.64 1.18
C ARG A 362 -0.53 27.82 2.06
N ALA A 363 -0.82 27.72 3.35
CA ALA A 363 -0.57 28.81 4.29
C ALA A 363 0.93 29.18 4.37
N LYS A 364 1.84 28.19 4.35
CA LYS A 364 3.29 28.42 4.31
C LYS A 364 3.70 29.29 3.11
N GLU A 365 3.20 28.97 1.92
CA GLU A 365 3.49 29.75 0.70
C GLU A 365 2.96 31.18 0.80
N TYR A 366 1.72 31.35 1.26
CA TYR A 366 1.08 32.66 1.29
C TYR A 366 1.74 33.56 2.34
N VAL A 367 2.10 33.02 3.50
CA VAL A 367 2.85 33.74 4.53
C VAL A 367 4.21 34.18 4.00
N VAL A 368 4.92 33.35 3.24
CA VAL A 368 6.19 33.72 2.61
C VAL A 368 6.00 34.77 1.51
N PHE A 369 4.91 34.71 0.73
CA PHE A 369 4.62 35.75 -0.27
C PHE A 369 4.42 37.12 0.40
N VAL A 370 3.68 37.15 1.50
CA VAL A 370 3.51 38.38 2.30
C VAL A 370 4.86 38.87 2.83
N GLY A 371 5.68 37.98 3.39
CA GLY A 371 7.02 38.32 3.89
C GLY A 371 7.93 38.91 2.81
N LEU A 372 7.97 38.30 1.61
CA LEU A 372 8.76 38.78 0.48
C LEU A 372 8.26 40.14 -0.04
N ALA A 373 6.95 40.35 -0.12
CA ALA A 373 6.38 41.63 -0.58
C ALA A 373 6.61 42.76 0.43
N ALA A 374 6.41 42.48 1.72
CA ALA A 374 6.73 43.39 2.80
C ALA A 374 8.23 43.74 2.81
N GLY A 375 9.10 42.74 2.65
CA GLY A 375 10.55 42.91 2.58
C GLY A 375 11.01 43.76 1.41
N SER A 376 10.41 43.58 0.23
CA SER A 376 10.67 44.43 -0.95
C SER A 376 10.32 45.90 -0.67
N THR A 377 9.23 46.14 0.05
CA THR A 377 8.75 47.48 0.43
C THR A 377 9.65 48.11 1.50
N ALA A 378 10.08 47.33 2.49
CA ALA A 378 10.94 47.78 3.58
C ALA A 378 12.42 47.96 3.17
N ALA A 379 12.86 47.28 2.11
CA ALA A 379 14.23 47.34 1.63
C ALA A 379 14.62 48.78 1.21
N ALA A 380 15.82 49.20 1.59
CA ALA A 380 16.37 50.50 1.23
C ALA A 380 16.37 50.71 -0.29
N ALA A 381 15.95 51.89 -0.73
CA ALA A 381 15.94 52.27 -2.15
C ALA A 381 17.34 52.11 -2.76
N GLY A 382 17.41 51.47 -3.93
CA GLY A 382 18.67 51.16 -4.62
C GLY A 382 19.43 49.93 -4.11
N SER A 383 18.98 49.27 -3.03
CA SER A 383 19.53 47.98 -2.62
C SER A 383 19.16 46.87 -3.62
N GLY A 384 20.03 45.88 -3.78
CA GLY A 384 19.74 44.73 -4.65
C GLY A 384 18.57 43.84 -4.20
N VAL A 385 17.99 44.12 -3.03
CA VAL A 385 16.80 43.43 -2.48
C VAL A 385 15.52 44.18 -2.83
N HIS A 386 15.59 45.49 -3.04
CA HIS A 386 14.45 46.31 -3.39
C HIS A 386 13.93 45.94 -4.78
N GLY A 387 12.76 45.29 -4.83
CA GLY A 387 12.11 44.84 -6.06
C GLY A 387 11.08 45.82 -6.62
N GLY A 388 10.94 47.00 -6.01
CA GLY A 388 9.83 47.92 -6.25
C GLY A 388 8.53 47.45 -5.58
N ASP A 389 7.40 47.99 -6.04
CA ASP A 389 6.08 47.51 -5.63
C ASP A 389 5.77 46.15 -6.28
N VAL A 390 5.86 45.10 -5.47
CA VAL A 390 5.64 43.71 -5.89
C VAL A 390 4.33 43.13 -5.34
N TRP A 391 3.49 43.93 -4.66
CA TRP A 391 2.25 43.43 -4.08
C TRP A 391 1.29 42.90 -5.14
N GLY A 392 1.19 43.59 -6.28
CA GLY A 392 0.42 43.09 -7.42
C GLY A 392 0.92 41.74 -7.94
N LEU A 393 2.24 41.53 -7.97
CA LEU A 393 2.84 40.26 -8.38
C LEU A 393 2.58 39.15 -7.34
N ALA A 394 2.64 39.48 -6.04
CA ALA A 394 2.33 38.56 -4.96
C ALA A 394 0.87 38.10 -5.00
N VAL A 395 -0.07 39.02 -5.20
CA VAL A 395 -1.50 38.73 -5.35
C VAL A 395 -1.76 37.88 -6.60
N ALA A 396 -1.12 38.21 -7.72
CA ALA A 396 -1.24 37.42 -8.95
C ALA A 396 -0.70 35.99 -8.76
N ALA A 397 0.44 35.83 -8.07
CA ALA A 397 1.02 34.53 -7.78
C ALA A 397 0.12 33.70 -6.85
N LEU A 398 -0.45 34.33 -5.82
CA LEU A 398 -1.42 33.72 -4.91
C LEU A 398 -2.68 33.26 -5.65
N ALA A 399 -3.23 34.11 -6.52
CA ALA A 399 -4.41 33.79 -7.32
C ALA A 399 -4.14 32.61 -8.26
N LEU A 400 -3.03 32.65 -9.01
CA LEU A 400 -2.62 31.57 -9.90
C LEU A 400 -2.47 30.24 -9.15
N GLN A 401 -1.79 30.27 -7.99
CA GLN A 401 -1.53 29.05 -7.22
C GLN A 401 -2.81 28.50 -6.58
N THR A 402 -3.72 29.37 -6.13
CA THR A 402 -5.04 28.98 -5.62
C THR A 402 -5.85 28.28 -6.71
N VAL A 403 -5.91 28.85 -7.92
CA VAL A 403 -6.62 28.26 -9.06
C VAL A 403 -6.03 26.89 -9.43
N ARG A 404 -4.70 26.79 -9.52
CA ARG A 404 -4.00 25.53 -9.82
C ARG A 404 -4.32 24.45 -8.79
N HIS A 405 -4.24 24.78 -7.50
CA HIS A 405 -4.58 23.83 -6.44
C HIS A 405 -6.04 23.38 -6.51
N MET A 406 -6.98 24.30 -6.74
CA MET A 406 -8.41 23.95 -6.88
C MET A 406 -8.65 23.01 -8.06
N ILE A 407 -7.98 23.24 -9.18
CA ILE A 407 -8.00 22.36 -10.36
C ILE A 407 -7.40 20.99 -10.05
N ASP A 408 -6.29 20.93 -9.29
CA ASP A 408 -5.66 19.67 -8.89
C ASP A 408 -6.52 18.86 -7.92
N PHE A 409 -7.10 19.52 -6.91
CA PHE A 409 -8.00 18.90 -5.94
C PHE A 409 -9.27 18.37 -6.60
N SER A 410 -9.93 19.16 -7.44
CA SER A 410 -11.15 18.76 -8.15
C SER A 410 -10.90 17.57 -9.08
N TYR A 411 -9.85 17.61 -9.90
CA TYR A 411 -9.49 16.49 -10.77
C TYR A 411 -9.09 15.23 -9.99
N GLY A 412 -8.38 15.39 -8.86
CA GLY A 412 -8.06 14.30 -7.95
C GLY A 412 -9.30 13.66 -7.36
N ALA A 413 -10.26 14.45 -6.90
CA ALA A 413 -11.54 13.98 -6.37
C ALA A 413 -12.35 13.21 -7.43
N SER A 414 -12.48 13.74 -8.65
CA SER A 414 -13.18 13.05 -9.75
C SER A 414 -12.52 11.72 -10.12
N ARG A 415 -11.18 11.61 -10.05
CA ARG A 415 -10.49 10.33 -10.28
C ARG A 415 -10.68 9.31 -9.17
N ARG A 416 -10.87 9.74 -7.92
CA ARG A 416 -11.22 8.83 -6.80
C ARG A 416 -12.64 8.29 -6.94
N GLN A 417 -13.56 9.08 -7.51
CA GLN A 417 -14.94 8.66 -7.81
C GLN A 417 -15.02 7.68 -8.98
N HIS A 418 -14.08 7.71 -9.92
CA HIS A 418 -13.94 6.64 -10.92
C HIS A 418 -13.42 5.37 -10.24
N VAL A 419 -14.36 4.57 -9.72
CA VAL A 419 -14.14 3.23 -9.18
C VAL A 419 -13.36 2.41 -10.22
N SER A 420 -12.32 1.69 -9.76
CA SER A 420 -11.62 0.73 -10.64
C SER A 420 -12.66 -0.22 -11.23
N ARG A 421 -12.54 -0.56 -12.52
CA ARG A 421 -13.47 -1.49 -13.18
C ARG A 421 -13.76 -2.67 -12.24
N PRO A 422 -15.04 -2.94 -11.91
CA PRO A 422 -15.40 -4.08 -11.09
C PRO A 422 -14.77 -5.35 -11.65
N LEU A 423 -14.27 -6.22 -10.78
CA LEU A 423 -13.90 -7.56 -11.21
C LEU A 423 -15.17 -8.27 -11.69
N PRO A 424 -15.09 -9.11 -12.75
CA PRO A 424 -16.24 -9.92 -13.14
C PRO A 424 -16.64 -10.80 -11.97
N VAL A 425 -17.95 -10.84 -11.69
CA VAL A 425 -18.49 -11.83 -10.75
C VAL A 425 -18.51 -13.16 -11.49
N LEU A 426 -17.86 -14.17 -10.93
CA LEU A 426 -17.74 -15.50 -11.52
C LEU A 426 -18.39 -16.53 -10.60
N PRO A 427 -19.07 -17.55 -11.14
CA PRO A 427 -19.55 -18.67 -10.34
C PRO A 427 -18.39 -19.37 -9.63
N LEU A 428 -18.62 -19.82 -8.39
CA LEU A 428 -17.65 -20.64 -7.65
C LEU A 428 -17.37 -21.98 -8.35
N THR A 429 -18.25 -22.45 -9.22
CA THR A 429 -18.08 -23.69 -9.99
C THR A 429 -17.26 -23.51 -11.27
N SER A 430 -16.88 -22.29 -11.66
CA SER A 430 -16.10 -22.12 -12.89
C SER A 430 -14.64 -22.58 -12.69
N PRO A 431 -14.04 -23.45 -13.52
CA PRO A 431 -12.66 -23.87 -13.31
C PRO A 431 -11.65 -22.74 -13.58
N ASP A 432 -11.95 -21.89 -14.56
CA ASP A 432 -11.07 -20.82 -15.02
C ASP A 432 -11.48 -19.44 -14.49
N ASP A 433 -10.57 -18.48 -14.59
CA ASP A 433 -10.79 -17.10 -14.15
C ASP A 433 -11.40 -16.19 -15.25
N GLY A 434 -11.93 -16.80 -16.31
CA GLY A 434 -12.58 -16.10 -17.42
C GLY A 434 -11.63 -15.30 -18.32
N SER A 435 -10.31 -15.47 -18.16
CA SER A 435 -9.31 -14.86 -19.03
C SER A 435 -8.62 -15.91 -19.91
N SER A 436 -8.74 -15.76 -21.23
CA SER A 436 -8.17 -16.72 -22.19
C SER A 436 -6.64 -16.61 -22.24
N ALA A 437 -5.94 -17.66 -21.82
CA ALA A 437 -4.52 -17.87 -22.06
C ALA A 437 -4.34 -18.34 -23.52
N SER A 438 -3.89 -17.47 -24.43
CA SER A 438 -3.57 -17.80 -25.84
C SER A 438 -4.72 -18.28 -26.76
N GLY A 439 -5.07 -17.46 -27.78
CA GLY A 439 -5.73 -17.93 -29.00
C GLY A 439 -7.20 -17.53 -29.18
N ALA A 440 -7.44 -16.33 -29.71
CA ALA A 440 -8.72 -16.04 -30.34
C ALA A 440 -8.85 -16.87 -31.63
N ALA A 441 -9.64 -17.94 -31.61
CA ALA A 441 -10.30 -18.39 -32.84
C ALA A 441 -11.24 -17.25 -33.29
N PRO A 442 -11.33 -16.94 -34.59
CA PRO A 442 -12.09 -15.78 -35.06
C PRO A 442 -13.57 -16.09 -34.85
N ILE A 443 -14.15 -15.54 -33.79
CA ILE A 443 -15.57 -15.19 -33.83
C ILE A 443 -15.68 -14.22 -35.00
N GLU A 444 -16.36 -14.62 -36.07
CA GLU A 444 -16.78 -13.71 -37.13
C GLU A 444 -17.47 -12.53 -36.45
N ARG A 445 -16.72 -11.44 -36.29
CA ARG A 445 -17.26 -10.17 -35.83
C ARG A 445 -18.20 -9.71 -36.94
N PRO A 446 -19.45 -9.35 -36.63
CA PRO A 446 -20.22 -8.51 -37.54
C PRO A 446 -19.32 -7.31 -37.88
N ALA A 447 -19.18 -6.98 -39.17
CA ALA A 447 -18.25 -5.98 -39.69
C ALA A 447 -18.54 -4.53 -39.22
N ALA A 448 -19.25 -4.36 -38.11
CA ALA A 448 -19.65 -3.10 -37.51
C ALA A 448 -19.42 -3.09 -35.98
N ALA A 449 -18.24 -3.51 -35.50
CA ALA A 449 -17.84 -3.32 -34.10
C ALA A 449 -16.31 -3.42 -33.85
N GLN A 450 -15.46 -3.04 -34.80
CA GLN A 450 -14.01 -2.89 -34.56
C GLN A 450 -13.64 -1.52 -33.94
N GLY A 451 -14.51 -1.00 -33.06
CA GLY A 451 -14.30 0.25 -32.35
C GLY A 451 -14.01 0.03 -30.87
N ALA A 452 -12.86 0.53 -30.42
CA ALA A 452 -12.57 0.94 -29.03
C ALA A 452 -12.20 -0.12 -27.97
N GLN A 453 -11.07 -0.81 -28.17
CA GLN A 453 -10.04 -0.76 -27.12
C GLN A 453 -9.55 0.69 -27.05
N PRO A 454 -9.34 1.34 -25.89
CA PRO A 454 -8.82 2.69 -25.86
C PRO A 454 -7.34 2.63 -26.28
N SER A 455 -7.13 2.66 -27.59
CA SER A 455 -5.90 3.08 -28.23
C SER A 455 -5.68 4.53 -27.80
N GLY A 456 -5.09 4.70 -26.61
CA GLY A 456 -4.66 6.01 -26.15
C GLY A 456 -3.84 6.61 -27.27
N GLY A 457 -4.31 7.75 -27.81
CA GLY A 457 -3.77 8.36 -29.01
C GLY A 457 -2.26 8.54 -28.95
N LEU A 458 -1.63 8.90 -30.07
CA LEU A 458 -0.19 9.12 -30.20
C LEU A 458 0.45 9.78 -28.95
N ALA A 459 -0.23 10.76 -28.35
CA ALA A 459 0.16 11.43 -27.10
C ALA A 459 0.30 10.51 -25.86
N VAL A 460 -0.57 9.52 -25.65
CA VAL A 460 -0.48 8.57 -24.52
C VAL A 460 0.69 7.59 -24.75
N ARG A 461 0.88 7.13 -25.99
CA ARG A 461 2.00 6.25 -26.37
C ARG A 461 3.35 6.98 -26.26
N LEU A 462 3.44 8.20 -26.80
CA LEU A 462 4.60 9.08 -26.67
C LEU A 462 4.88 9.39 -25.20
N SER A 463 3.86 9.67 -24.39
CA SER A 463 4.05 9.95 -22.97
C SER A 463 4.60 8.73 -22.20
N ARG A 464 4.13 7.51 -22.51
CA ARG A 464 4.67 6.27 -21.93
C ARG A 464 6.12 6.04 -22.36
N SER A 465 6.42 6.11 -23.65
CA SER A 465 7.77 5.92 -24.18
C SER A 465 8.76 6.94 -23.61
N THR A 466 8.40 8.23 -23.58
CA THR A 466 9.26 9.28 -23.00
C THR A 466 9.35 9.22 -21.48
N SER A 467 8.47 8.51 -20.78
CA SER A 467 8.59 8.29 -19.32
C SER A 467 9.57 7.19 -18.94
N GLN A 468 10.01 6.36 -19.91
CA GLN A 468 11.03 5.33 -19.70
C GLN A 468 12.45 5.92 -19.70
N VAL A 469 12.65 7.09 -20.33
CA VAL A 469 13.92 7.82 -20.29
C VAL A 469 14.00 8.65 -19.01
N ARG A 470 14.96 8.34 -18.12
CA ARG A 470 15.09 8.98 -16.79
C ARG A 470 15.10 10.51 -16.84
N VAL A 471 15.81 11.11 -17.79
CA VAL A 471 15.88 12.58 -17.94
C VAL A 471 14.51 13.17 -18.26
N LEU A 472 13.81 12.60 -19.24
CA LEU A 472 12.47 13.04 -19.66
C LEU A 472 11.42 12.76 -18.57
N HIS A 473 11.56 11.69 -17.81
CA HIS A 473 10.73 11.41 -16.63
C HIS A 473 10.82 12.57 -15.62
N TRP A 474 12.04 12.96 -15.24
CA TRP A 474 12.24 14.04 -14.27
C TRP A 474 11.86 15.41 -14.83
N ALA A 475 12.16 15.69 -16.10
CA ALA A 475 11.71 16.93 -16.75
C ALA A 475 10.17 17.08 -16.70
N LYS A 476 9.43 15.99 -16.94
CA LYS A 476 7.96 15.98 -16.81
C LYS A 476 7.47 16.14 -15.37
N LYS A 477 8.22 15.70 -14.37
CA LYS A 477 7.86 15.96 -12.97
C LYS A 477 8.12 17.41 -12.59
N ILE A 478 9.24 17.96 -13.04
CA ILE A 478 9.67 19.34 -12.77
C ILE A 478 8.75 20.37 -13.46
N ILE A 479 8.33 20.14 -14.71
CA ILE A 479 7.49 21.10 -15.47
C ILE A 479 6.14 21.36 -14.80
N VAL A 480 5.60 20.38 -14.07
CA VAL A 480 4.32 20.51 -13.34
C VAL A 480 4.46 21.45 -12.12
N LEU A 481 5.69 21.85 -11.77
CA LEU A 481 6.04 22.67 -10.62
C LEU A 481 5.34 22.18 -9.33
N PRO A 482 5.64 20.94 -8.87
CA PRO A 482 5.13 20.41 -7.61
C PRO A 482 5.56 21.25 -6.41
N ILE A 483 5.03 20.92 -5.22
CA ILE A 483 5.27 21.67 -3.98
C ILE A 483 6.79 21.82 -3.73
N GLY A 484 7.56 20.73 -3.78
CA GLY A 484 9.01 20.79 -3.53
C GLY A 484 9.78 21.67 -4.51
N GLU A 485 9.51 21.57 -5.80
CA GLU A 485 10.14 22.41 -6.83
C GLU A 485 9.77 23.88 -6.67
N ARG A 486 8.53 24.17 -6.26
CA ARG A 486 8.07 25.54 -6.01
C ARG A 486 8.74 26.15 -4.78
N PHE A 487 8.85 25.38 -3.69
CA PHE A 487 9.55 25.82 -2.49
C PHE A 487 11.04 26.06 -2.77
N ALA A 488 11.67 25.18 -3.54
CA ALA A 488 13.05 25.35 -3.99
C ALA A 488 13.20 26.60 -4.87
N LEU A 489 12.28 26.83 -5.82
CA LEU A 489 12.30 28.01 -6.68
C LEU A 489 12.23 29.29 -5.84
N ILE A 490 11.32 29.35 -4.86
CA ILE A 490 11.19 30.50 -3.94
C ILE A 490 12.47 30.69 -3.14
N ALA A 491 12.95 29.65 -2.45
CA ALA A 491 14.12 29.75 -1.58
C ALA A 491 15.37 30.21 -2.35
N ILE A 492 15.60 29.65 -3.54
CA ILE A 492 16.78 29.94 -4.37
C ILE A 492 16.67 31.34 -4.98
N THR A 493 15.54 31.68 -5.61
CA THR A 493 15.41 32.98 -6.29
C THR A 493 15.34 34.14 -5.31
N ALA A 494 14.73 33.96 -4.14
CA ALA A 494 14.72 34.96 -3.08
C ALA A 494 16.15 35.20 -2.56
N ALA A 495 16.89 34.13 -2.22
CA ALA A 495 18.24 34.25 -1.68
C ALA A 495 19.23 34.90 -2.67
N LEU A 496 19.20 34.48 -3.94
CA LEU A 496 20.13 34.93 -4.97
C LEU A 496 19.75 36.28 -5.61
N PHE A 497 18.45 36.60 -5.68
CA PHE A 497 17.95 37.77 -6.41
C PHE A 497 17.09 38.67 -5.51
N ASN A 498 15.82 38.89 -5.84
CA ASN A 498 14.90 39.70 -5.06
C ASN A 498 13.47 39.18 -5.19
N ALA A 499 12.55 39.78 -4.44
CA ALA A 499 11.15 39.38 -4.43
C ALA A 499 10.50 39.47 -5.82
N ARG A 500 10.87 40.48 -6.63
CA ARG A 500 10.34 40.66 -7.99
C ARG A 500 10.69 39.48 -8.89
N VAL A 501 11.96 39.09 -8.93
CA VAL A 501 12.42 37.92 -9.70
C VAL A 501 11.71 36.65 -9.23
N THR A 502 11.57 36.49 -7.91
CA THR A 502 10.88 35.34 -7.30
C THR A 502 9.43 35.24 -7.79
N PHE A 503 8.66 36.32 -7.70
CA PHE A 503 7.25 36.31 -8.15
C PHE A 503 7.11 36.18 -9.67
N VAL A 504 7.97 36.82 -10.45
CA VAL A 504 7.96 36.65 -11.92
C VAL A 504 8.26 35.20 -12.29
N ALA A 505 9.25 34.58 -11.67
CA ALA A 505 9.57 33.17 -11.91
C ALA A 505 8.38 32.25 -11.55
N LEU A 506 7.72 32.49 -10.41
CA LEU A 506 6.53 31.77 -10.00
C LEU A 506 5.37 31.91 -10.98
N LEU A 507 5.12 33.12 -11.47
CA LEU A 507 4.05 33.41 -12.43
C LEU A 507 4.32 32.74 -13.78
N VAL A 508 5.53 32.94 -14.33
CA VAL A 508 5.92 32.38 -15.64
C VAL A 508 5.88 30.86 -15.59
N TRP A 509 6.57 30.24 -14.62
CA TRP A 509 6.59 28.79 -14.51
C TRP A 509 5.22 28.24 -14.12
N GLY A 510 4.51 28.88 -13.20
CA GLY A 510 3.17 28.50 -12.79
C GLY A 510 2.18 28.48 -13.95
N CYS A 511 2.25 29.46 -14.86
CA CYS A 511 1.44 29.48 -16.09
C CYS A 511 1.82 28.33 -17.04
N VAL A 512 3.11 28.07 -17.25
CA VAL A 512 3.58 26.92 -18.05
C VAL A 512 3.07 25.60 -17.47
N ALA A 513 3.18 25.43 -16.16
CA ALA A 513 2.70 24.25 -15.45
C ALA A 513 1.17 24.09 -15.54
N ALA A 514 0.42 25.19 -15.43
CA ALA A 514 -1.04 25.20 -15.57
C ALA A 514 -1.46 24.79 -16.99
N MET A 515 -0.83 25.37 -18.02
CA MET A 515 -1.07 24.99 -19.41
C MET A 515 -0.73 23.52 -19.66
N TYR A 516 0.45 23.06 -19.25
CA TYR A 516 0.88 21.67 -19.42
C TYR A 516 -0.09 20.67 -18.76
N THR A 517 -0.50 20.94 -17.52
CA THR A 517 -1.41 20.06 -16.79
C THR A 517 -2.82 20.06 -17.37
N LEU A 518 -3.35 21.24 -17.75
CA LEU A 518 -4.68 21.37 -18.33
C LEU A 518 -4.75 20.70 -19.70
N THR A 519 -3.80 20.97 -20.60
CA THR A 519 -3.70 20.32 -21.92
C THR A 519 -3.64 18.81 -21.75
N GLY A 520 -2.78 18.30 -20.85
CA GLY A 520 -2.68 16.87 -20.59
C GLY A 520 -3.98 16.25 -20.06
N ARG A 521 -4.80 17.00 -19.31
CA ARG A 521 -6.09 16.54 -18.80
C ARG A 521 -7.16 16.54 -19.89
N VAL A 522 -7.24 17.60 -20.68
CA VAL A 522 -8.18 17.73 -21.82
C VAL A 522 -7.90 16.65 -22.87
N MET A 523 -6.64 16.41 -23.21
CA MET A 523 -6.29 15.33 -24.13
C MET A 523 -6.73 13.95 -23.62
N ARG A 524 -6.65 13.71 -22.30
CA ARG A 524 -7.12 12.46 -21.68
C ARG A 524 -8.64 12.33 -21.61
N SER A 525 -9.37 13.44 -21.56
CA SER A 525 -10.84 13.40 -21.59
C SER A 525 -11.38 13.22 -23.00
N ILE A 526 -10.70 13.76 -24.02
CA ILE A 526 -11.07 13.56 -25.45
C ILE A 526 -10.72 12.15 -25.93
N ALA A 527 -9.68 11.52 -25.37
CA ALA A 527 -9.27 10.16 -25.72
C ALA A 527 -10.07 9.05 -25.01
N ARG A 528 -11.14 9.39 -24.29
CA ARG A 528 -12.13 8.46 -23.73
C ARG A 528 -13.39 8.54 -24.58
#